data_AF-A0A3P8PXH9-F1
#
_entry.id   AF-A0A3P8PXH9-F1
#
_cell.length_a   1.000
_cell.length_b   1.000
_cell.length_c   1.000
_cell.angle_alpha   90.00
_cell.angle_beta   90.00
_cell.angle_gamma   90.00
#
_symmetry.space_group_name_H-M   'P 1'
#
loop_
_entity.id
_entity.type
_entity.pdbx_description
1 polymer ?
#
loop_
_entity_poly.entity_id
_entity_poly.type
_entity_poly.pdbx_seq_one_letter_code
_entity_poly.pdbx_strand_id
1 'polypeptide(L)'
;GKANNLHCVCRHLLELLRRTAIHGESNSVLIVGPRGAGKTMLLQCVLRDLQKEEKVQKNLLQVHLSGLLQTDDRTALKEITRQLHLENVVGDKVFGSFAENLAFLLEALKKGNRSSSCPVLFVLDEFDLFAHHKNQTLLYNLFDVSQSAQAPIAVVGVTCRLDVLELLEKRVKSRFSHRQIHLLSSLNFTQYLERVWTQLSLPDSFPDKKFAQEWNAGTLCEDKSVEEVLQRHFNSSKDFRSLHMLLMLCLSRVSVAKPTIKPADLLEASRMCFADATANMLHGLSILELCLVIAIKHLNDVYEGEPFNLQMVHNEFKKFLHRKSNSMYNFEQPVVMKAFEHLQQLELIRPVDGSSAKVQREYQLMRLTLDHSQIMDALQKYPQCPTDVKQWAMSAFG
;
A
#
# COMPACT_ATOMS: atom_id res chain seq x y z
N GLY A 1 -28.30 5.00 -4.04
CA GLY A 1 -28.45 3.71 -3.33
C GLY A 1 -27.26 2.77 -3.44
N LYS A 2 -26.03 3.19 -3.06
CA LYS A 2 -24.84 2.29 -2.98
C LYS A 2 -24.14 2.30 -1.62
N ALA A 3 -24.41 3.29 -0.76
CA ALA A 3 -24.04 3.25 0.67
C ALA A 3 -24.64 2.04 1.42
N ASN A 4 -25.76 1.49 0.91
CA ASN A 4 -26.40 0.29 1.45
C ASN A 4 -25.53 -0.96 1.31
N ASN A 5 -24.58 -1.02 0.37
CA ASN A 5 -23.80 -2.23 0.15
C ASN A 5 -22.79 -2.46 1.28
N LEU A 6 -22.04 -1.43 1.69
CA LEU A 6 -21.09 -1.55 2.81
C LEU A 6 -21.80 -1.84 4.14
N HIS A 7 -22.92 -1.17 4.41
CA HIS A 7 -23.72 -1.43 5.61
C HIS A 7 -24.32 -2.85 5.60
N CYS A 8 -24.77 -3.33 4.43
CA CYS A 8 -25.25 -4.70 4.27
C CYS A 8 -24.12 -5.71 4.52
N VAL A 9 -22.94 -5.47 3.96
CA VAL A 9 -21.75 -6.31 4.16
C VAL A 9 -21.32 -6.33 5.62
N CYS A 10 -21.26 -5.17 6.30
CA CYS A 10 -20.96 -5.09 7.73
C CYS A 10 -21.97 -5.89 8.55
N ARG A 11 -23.28 -5.73 8.25
CA ARG A 11 -24.35 -6.48 8.95
C ARG A 11 -24.23 -7.98 8.71
N HIS A 12 -23.92 -8.41 7.48
CA HIS A 12 -23.76 -9.81 7.14
C HIS A 12 -22.57 -10.45 7.87
N LEU A 13 -21.40 -9.77 7.88
CA LEU A 13 -20.23 -10.26 8.62
C LEU A 13 -20.49 -10.27 10.13
N LEU A 14 -21.16 -9.23 10.65
CA LEU A 14 -21.55 -9.15 12.06
C LEU A 14 -22.44 -10.32 12.45
N GLU A 15 -23.47 -10.62 11.67
CA GLU A 15 -24.38 -11.72 11.94
C GLU A 15 -23.67 -13.08 11.91
N LEU A 16 -22.79 -13.31 10.94
CA LEU A 16 -22.01 -14.54 10.83
C LEU A 16 -21.11 -14.75 12.05
N LEU A 17 -20.36 -13.71 12.44
CA LEU A 17 -19.48 -13.78 13.62
C LEU A 17 -20.27 -13.88 14.92
N ARG A 18 -21.42 -13.22 15.01
CA ARG A 18 -22.34 -13.32 16.15
C ARG A 18 -22.86 -14.74 16.32
N ARG A 19 -23.23 -15.43 15.24
CA ARG A 19 -23.66 -16.83 15.28
C ARG A 19 -22.55 -17.74 15.79
N THR A 20 -21.30 -17.51 15.37
CA THR A 20 -20.16 -18.27 15.91
C THR A 20 -19.94 -17.99 17.40
N ALA A 21 -19.97 -16.73 17.81
CA ALA A 21 -19.70 -16.35 19.19
C ALA A 21 -20.80 -16.77 20.19
N ILE A 22 -22.07 -16.75 19.78
CA ILE A 22 -23.22 -17.02 20.66
C ILE A 22 -23.76 -18.44 20.50
N HIS A 23 -23.92 -18.91 19.27
CA HIS A 23 -24.50 -20.23 18.98
C HIS A 23 -23.45 -21.32 18.82
N GLY A 24 -22.16 -20.97 18.81
CA GLY A 24 -21.07 -21.93 18.65
C GLY A 24 -21.00 -22.53 17.23
N GLU A 25 -21.61 -21.87 16.24
CA GLU A 25 -21.52 -22.30 14.84
C GLU A 25 -20.12 -22.10 14.29
N SER A 26 -19.61 -23.09 13.56
CA SER A 26 -18.32 -22.94 12.89
C SER A 26 -18.49 -22.34 11.50
N ASN A 27 -17.74 -21.29 11.19
CA ASN A 27 -17.89 -20.55 9.93
C ASN A 27 -16.54 -20.19 9.33
N SER A 28 -16.42 -20.29 8.01
CA SER A 28 -15.32 -19.71 7.25
C SER A 28 -15.84 -18.63 6.31
N VAL A 29 -15.10 -17.53 6.14
CA VAL A 29 -15.44 -16.43 5.25
C VAL A 29 -14.17 -15.77 4.72
N LEU A 30 -14.21 -15.33 3.46
CA LEU A 30 -13.10 -14.63 2.82
C LEU A 30 -13.52 -13.22 2.41
N ILE A 31 -12.81 -12.21 2.91
CA ILE A 31 -12.99 -10.80 2.57
C ILE A 31 -11.99 -10.43 1.49
N VAL A 32 -12.49 -10.15 0.30
CA VAL A 32 -11.70 -9.93 -0.91
C VAL A 32 -11.94 -8.51 -1.42
N GLY A 33 -10.88 -7.78 -1.76
CA GLY A 33 -10.99 -6.47 -2.37
C GLY A 33 -9.65 -5.77 -2.51
N PRO A 34 -9.55 -4.68 -3.31
CA PRO A 34 -8.28 -4.01 -3.55
C PRO A 34 -7.62 -3.52 -2.25
N ARG A 35 -6.31 -3.26 -2.32
CA ARG A 35 -5.58 -2.61 -1.22
C ARG A 35 -6.17 -1.21 -0.98
N GLY A 36 -6.28 -0.81 0.29
CA GLY A 36 -6.89 0.48 0.65
C GLY A 36 -8.44 0.52 0.65
N ALA A 37 -9.12 -0.60 0.35
CA ALA A 37 -10.59 -0.69 0.42
C ALA A 37 -11.17 -0.69 1.85
N GLY A 38 -10.33 -0.71 2.89
CA GLY A 38 -10.78 -0.72 4.29
C GLY A 38 -11.23 -2.08 4.81
N LYS A 39 -10.72 -3.19 4.24
CA LYS A 39 -11.09 -4.57 4.65
C LYS A 39 -10.85 -4.82 6.14
N THR A 40 -9.65 -4.51 6.62
CA THR A 40 -9.26 -4.67 8.04
C THR A 40 -10.07 -3.73 8.94
N MET A 41 -10.33 -2.49 8.50
CA MET A 41 -11.18 -1.54 9.22
C MET A 41 -12.62 -2.06 9.35
N LEU A 42 -13.18 -2.67 8.30
CA LEU A 42 -14.50 -3.30 8.34
C LEU A 42 -14.52 -4.39 9.42
N LEU A 43 -13.54 -5.29 9.41
CA LEU A 43 -13.44 -6.35 10.40
C LEU A 43 -13.32 -5.77 11.83
N GLN A 44 -12.46 -4.77 12.04
CA GLN A 44 -12.30 -4.10 13.34
C GLN A 44 -13.57 -3.38 13.81
N CYS A 45 -14.33 -2.76 12.91
CA CYS A 45 -15.64 -2.18 13.24
C CYS A 45 -16.62 -3.26 13.71
N VAL A 46 -16.72 -4.37 12.96
CA VAL A 46 -17.58 -5.49 13.33
C VAL A 46 -17.16 -6.10 14.67
N LEU A 47 -15.86 -6.26 14.92
CA LEU A 47 -15.35 -6.77 16.19
C LEU A 47 -15.62 -5.84 17.36
N ARG A 48 -15.49 -4.52 17.18
CA ARG A 48 -15.88 -3.54 18.20
C ARG A 48 -17.37 -3.61 18.52
N ASP A 49 -18.22 -3.78 17.51
CA ASP A 49 -19.66 -3.91 17.73
C ASP A 49 -20.01 -5.22 18.43
N LEU A 50 -19.32 -6.33 18.11
CA LEU A 50 -19.48 -7.61 18.81
C LEU A 50 -19.02 -7.55 20.27
N GLN A 51 -17.93 -6.83 20.55
CA GLN A 51 -17.40 -6.66 21.90
C GLN A 51 -18.33 -5.87 22.84
N LYS A 52 -19.31 -5.14 22.31
CA LYS A 52 -20.36 -4.50 23.13
C LYS A 52 -21.27 -5.52 23.82
N GLU A 53 -21.33 -6.76 23.33
CA GLU A 53 -22.09 -7.84 23.96
C GLU A 53 -21.23 -8.55 25.03
N GLU A 54 -21.62 -8.46 26.31
CA GLU A 54 -20.85 -9.00 27.44
C GLU A 54 -20.51 -10.50 27.31
N LYS A 55 -21.42 -11.28 26.72
CA LYS A 55 -21.22 -12.72 26.48
C LYS A 55 -20.08 -13.00 25.51
N VAL A 56 -19.89 -12.13 24.52
CA VAL A 56 -18.84 -12.26 23.51
C VAL A 56 -17.51 -11.76 24.07
N GLN A 57 -17.53 -10.65 24.82
CA GLN A 57 -16.33 -10.05 25.39
C GLN A 57 -15.53 -11.01 26.30
N LYS A 58 -16.23 -11.84 27.09
CA LYS A 58 -15.58 -12.77 28.03
C LYS A 58 -15.19 -14.10 27.42
N ASN A 59 -15.81 -14.50 26.30
CA ASN A 59 -15.70 -15.85 25.76
C ASN A 59 -15.02 -15.93 24.40
N LEU A 60 -14.93 -14.85 23.62
CA LEU A 60 -14.33 -14.90 22.29
C LEU A 60 -12.81 -14.72 22.36
N LEU A 61 -12.07 -15.77 22.01
CA LEU A 61 -10.62 -15.70 21.81
C LEU A 61 -10.34 -15.28 20.37
N GLN A 62 -9.45 -14.31 20.18
CA GLN A 62 -9.06 -13.82 18.87
C GLN A 62 -7.62 -14.21 18.58
N VAL A 63 -7.39 -14.75 17.39
CA VAL A 63 -6.06 -15.12 16.89
C VAL A 63 -5.85 -14.41 15.55
N HIS A 64 -4.87 -13.51 15.51
CA HIS A 64 -4.52 -12.73 14.32
C HIS A 64 -3.20 -13.24 13.75
N LEU A 65 -3.23 -13.70 12.50
CA LEU A 65 -2.05 -14.14 11.75
C LEU A 65 -1.93 -13.29 10.50
N SER A 66 -0.72 -12.81 10.20
CA SER A 66 -0.39 -12.12 8.95
C SER A 66 0.55 -13.01 8.13
N GLY A 67 0.19 -13.23 6.87
CA GLY A 67 1.02 -14.01 5.94
C GLY A 67 2.40 -13.40 5.69
N LEU A 68 2.62 -12.13 6.02
CA LEU A 68 3.92 -11.47 5.94
C LEU A 68 4.84 -11.86 7.11
N LEU A 69 4.28 -12.13 8.29
CA LEU A 69 5.05 -12.49 9.48
C LEU A 69 5.20 -14.00 9.61
N GLN A 70 4.14 -14.75 9.35
CA GLN A 70 4.13 -16.20 9.43
C GLN A 70 4.41 -16.82 8.07
N THR A 71 5.69 -16.93 7.71
CA THR A 71 6.15 -17.47 6.41
C THR A 71 6.11 -19.00 6.32
N ASP A 72 5.95 -19.69 7.45
CA ASP A 72 5.84 -21.16 7.53
C ASP A 72 4.76 -21.58 8.54
N ASP A 73 4.13 -22.73 8.29
CA ASP A 73 3.05 -23.28 9.12
C ASP A 73 3.50 -23.50 10.58
N ARG A 74 4.78 -23.81 10.79
CA ARG A 74 5.37 -23.95 12.14
C ARG A 74 5.38 -22.64 12.91
N THR A 75 5.71 -21.53 12.23
CA THR A 75 5.72 -20.19 12.84
C THR A 75 4.29 -19.73 13.16
N ALA A 76 3.35 -20.03 12.27
CA ALA A 76 1.93 -19.79 12.51
C ALA A 76 1.41 -20.54 13.73
N LEU A 77 1.76 -21.81 13.88
CA LEU A 77 1.30 -22.62 15.01
C LEU A 77 1.87 -22.14 16.37
N LYS A 78 3.13 -21.73 16.40
CA LYS A 78 3.72 -21.11 17.60
C LYS A 78 2.97 -19.84 17.98
N GLU A 79 2.65 -19.01 17.00
CA GLU A 79 1.91 -17.76 17.23
C GLU A 79 0.46 -18.01 17.68
N ILE A 80 -0.22 -19.01 17.10
CA ILE A 80 -1.55 -19.46 17.56
C ILE A 80 -1.47 -19.87 19.04
N THR A 81 -0.47 -20.68 19.41
CA THR A 81 -0.29 -21.17 20.79
C THR A 81 -0.05 -20.02 21.77
N ARG A 82 0.78 -19.05 21.37
CA ARG A 82 1.07 -17.83 22.14
C ARG A 82 -0.17 -16.98 22.35
N GLN A 83 -0.94 -16.67 21.29
CA GLN A 83 -2.14 -15.82 21.39
C GLN A 83 -3.27 -16.48 22.18
N LEU A 84 -3.35 -17.81 22.17
CA LEU A 84 -4.30 -18.58 22.98
C LEU A 84 -3.86 -18.77 24.44
N HIS A 85 -2.67 -18.29 24.83
CA HIS A 85 -2.09 -18.46 26.17
C HIS A 85 -1.97 -19.94 26.60
N LEU A 86 -1.76 -20.84 25.63
CA LEU A 86 -1.63 -22.28 25.85
C LEU A 86 -0.19 -22.76 25.99
N GLU A 87 0.78 -21.83 26.06
CA GLU A 87 2.21 -22.15 26.18
C GLU A 87 2.51 -23.04 27.39
N ASN A 88 1.88 -22.75 28.54
CA ASN A 88 2.04 -23.54 29.76
C ASN A 88 1.40 -24.94 29.67
N VAL A 89 0.39 -25.11 28.82
CA VAL A 89 -0.33 -26.38 28.62
C VAL A 89 0.41 -27.26 27.60
N VAL A 90 1.08 -26.62 26.66
CA VAL A 90 1.90 -27.24 25.62
C VAL A 90 3.27 -27.66 26.17
N GLY A 91 3.94 -26.82 26.99
CA GLY A 91 5.24 -27.16 27.60
C GLY A 91 6.26 -27.70 26.59
N ASP A 92 7.00 -28.73 26.98
CA ASP A 92 7.97 -29.49 26.15
C ASP A 92 7.33 -30.61 25.31
N LYS A 93 6.01 -30.62 25.10
CA LYS A 93 5.36 -31.70 24.34
C LYS A 93 5.81 -31.67 22.88
N VAL A 94 6.47 -32.75 22.47
CA VAL A 94 6.78 -33.03 21.07
C VAL A 94 5.55 -33.66 20.44
N PHE A 95 4.87 -32.90 19.60
CA PHE A 95 3.78 -33.42 18.80
C PHE A 95 4.30 -33.95 17.47
N GLY A 96 3.69 -35.03 16.96
CA GLY A 96 4.11 -35.67 15.72
C GLY A 96 3.66 -34.90 14.48
N SER A 97 2.36 -34.62 14.37
CA SER A 97 1.78 -33.95 13.20
C SER A 97 1.12 -32.61 13.54
N PHE A 98 1.12 -31.67 12.59
CA PHE A 98 0.46 -30.37 12.74
C PHE A 98 -1.02 -30.50 13.18
N ALA A 99 -1.72 -31.49 12.63
CA ALA A 99 -3.12 -31.75 12.94
C ALA A 99 -3.31 -32.13 14.42
N GLU A 100 -2.40 -32.92 14.99
CA GLU A 100 -2.42 -33.29 16.41
C GLU A 100 -2.18 -32.07 17.32
N ASN A 101 -1.22 -31.19 16.99
CA ASN A 101 -1.02 -29.97 17.77
C ASN A 101 -2.27 -29.10 17.76
N LEU A 102 -2.85 -28.88 16.57
CA LEU A 102 -4.04 -28.03 16.46
C LEU A 102 -5.24 -28.66 17.16
N ALA A 103 -5.45 -29.97 17.00
CA ALA A 103 -6.51 -30.70 17.71
C ALA A 103 -6.32 -30.60 19.23
N PHE A 104 -5.09 -30.79 19.73
CA PHE A 104 -4.77 -30.65 21.15
C PHE A 104 -5.01 -29.23 21.67
N LEU A 105 -4.58 -28.21 20.93
CA LEU A 105 -4.81 -26.81 21.29
C LEU A 105 -6.31 -26.50 21.38
N LEU A 106 -7.09 -26.99 20.42
CA LEU A 106 -8.54 -26.76 20.40
C LEU A 106 -9.28 -27.62 21.43
N GLU A 107 -8.79 -28.81 21.75
CA GLU A 107 -9.31 -29.65 22.83
C GLU A 107 -9.05 -29.02 24.20
N ALA A 108 -7.89 -28.39 24.41
CA ALA A 108 -7.60 -27.63 25.62
C ALA A 108 -8.59 -26.46 25.84
N LEU A 109 -9.23 -25.97 24.77
CA LEU A 109 -10.26 -24.91 24.83
C LEU A 109 -11.69 -25.45 24.99
N LYS A 110 -11.89 -26.78 24.87
CA LYS A 110 -13.20 -27.43 25.09
C LYS A 110 -13.41 -27.72 26.56
N LYS A 111 -14.21 -26.89 27.24
CA LYS A 111 -14.73 -27.21 28.58
C LYS A 111 -15.99 -28.08 28.47
N GLY A 112 -15.83 -29.37 28.17
CA GLY A 112 -16.84 -30.44 28.36
C GLY A 112 -18.14 -30.40 27.54
N ASN A 113 -18.78 -29.25 27.31
CA ASN A 113 -20.00 -29.08 26.53
C ASN A 113 -19.83 -28.04 25.39
N ARG A 114 -20.54 -28.25 24.28
CA ARG A 114 -20.56 -27.32 23.12
C ARG A 114 -21.01 -25.89 23.48
N SER A 115 -21.86 -25.74 24.49
CA SER A 115 -22.40 -24.46 24.97
C SER A 115 -21.49 -23.72 25.97
N SER A 116 -20.45 -24.39 26.50
CA SER A 116 -19.45 -23.82 27.41
C SER A 116 -18.04 -23.77 26.81
N SER A 117 -17.89 -24.17 25.54
CA SER A 117 -16.64 -24.09 24.79
C SER A 117 -16.33 -22.65 24.42
N CYS A 118 -15.06 -22.25 24.54
CA CYS A 118 -14.59 -20.92 24.18
C CYS A 118 -14.55 -20.79 22.64
N PRO A 119 -15.36 -19.94 21.99
CA PRO A 119 -15.23 -19.72 20.55
C PRO A 119 -13.90 -19.05 20.20
N VAL A 120 -13.28 -19.50 19.11
CA VAL A 120 -12.01 -18.96 18.61
C VAL A 120 -12.22 -18.32 17.23
N LEU A 121 -11.85 -17.07 17.09
CA LEU A 121 -11.83 -16.34 15.83
C LEU A 121 -10.41 -16.26 15.29
N PHE A 122 -10.15 -16.91 14.17
CA PHE A 122 -8.93 -16.78 13.39
C PHE A 122 -9.10 -15.69 12.33
N VAL A 123 -8.24 -14.68 12.36
CA VAL A 123 -8.12 -13.64 11.34
C VAL A 123 -6.80 -13.87 10.60
N LEU A 124 -6.90 -14.18 9.31
CA LEU A 124 -5.75 -14.44 8.43
C LEU A 124 -5.59 -13.26 7.47
N ASP A 125 -4.68 -12.33 7.77
CA ASP A 125 -4.33 -11.24 6.86
C ASP A 125 -3.32 -11.71 5.80
N GLU A 126 -3.37 -11.09 4.62
CA GLU A 126 -2.65 -11.56 3.44
C GLU A 126 -2.87 -13.06 3.16
N PHE A 127 -4.13 -13.50 3.17
CA PHE A 127 -4.53 -14.91 3.08
C PHE A 127 -3.88 -15.67 1.90
N ASP A 128 -3.66 -14.99 0.79
CA ASP A 128 -3.01 -15.55 -0.40
C ASP A 128 -1.58 -16.06 -0.12
N LEU A 129 -0.85 -15.49 0.83
CA LEU A 129 0.48 -15.98 1.21
C LEU A 129 0.40 -17.35 1.90
N PHE A 130 -0.60 -17.57 2.75
CA PHE A 130 -0.83 -18.89 3.37
C PHE A 130 -1.20 -19.97 2.33
N ALA A 131 -1.80 -19.58 1.20
CA ALA A 131 -2.08 -20.51 0.11
C ALA A 131 -0.79 -20.97 -0.62
N HIS A 132 0.32 -20.23 -0.51
CA HIS A 132 1.62 -20.64 -1.05
C HIS A 132 2.43 -21.53 -0.10
N HIS A 133 1.97 -21.74 1.13
CA HIS A 133 2.64 -22.65 2.06
C HIS A 133 2.62 -24.09 1.52
N LYS A 134 3.67 -24.85 1.85
CA LYS A 134 3.79 -26.25 1.41
C LYS A 134 2.59 -27.07 1.89
N ASN A 135 1.88 -27.67 0.94
CA ASN A 135 0.71 -28.51 1.19
C ASN A 135 -0.45 -27.79 1.92
N GLN A 136 -0.44 -26.45 2.02
CA GLN A 136 -1.51 -25.66 2.65
C GLN A 136 -2.00 -26.24 3.99
N THR A 137 -1.06 -26.70 4.84
CA THR A 137 -1.40 -27.59 5.97
C THR A 137 -2.21 -26.83 7.02
N LEU A 138 -1.83 -25.57 7.33
CA LEU A 138 -2.60 -24.69 8.21
C LEU A 138 -4.04 -24.50 7.71
N LEU A 139 -4.22 -24.11 6.44
CA LEU A 139 -5.53 -23.84 5.85
C LEU A 139 -6.42 -25.08 5.79
N TYR A 140 -5.84 -26.23 5.43
CA TYR A 140 -6.53 -27.51 5.42
C TYR A 140 -7.11 -27.82 6.81
N ASN A 141 -6.30 -27.74 7.86
CA ASN A 141 -6.72 -28.10 9.21
C ASN A 141 -7.73 -27.09 9.79
N LEU A 142 -7.53 -25.78 9.57
CA LEU A 142 -8.50 -24.77 10.01
C LEU A 142 -9.87 -24.95 9.32
N PHE A 143 -9.91 -25.23 8.02
CA PHE A 143 -11.18 -25.45 7.33
C PHE A 143 -11.80 -26.82 7.64
N ASP A 144 -11.00 -27.86 7.85
CA ASP A 144 -11.49 -29.18 8.27
C ASP A 144 -12.15 -29.12 9.66
N VAL A 145 -11.56 -28.39 10.61
CA VAL A 145 -12.19 -28.14 11.92
C VAL A 145 -13.45 -27.31 11.77
N SER A 146 -13.43 -26.28 10.90
CA SER A 146 -14.60 -25.43 10.67
C SER A 146 -15.76 -26.20 10.04
N GLN A 147 -15.48 -27.20 9.20
CA GLN A 147 -16.50 -28.02 8.54
C GLN A 147 -17.01 -29.14 9.44
N SER A 148 -16.11 -29.79 10.19
CA SER A 148 -16.46 -30.90 11.10
C SER A 148 -17.18 -30.44 12.38
N ALA A 149 -17.25 -29.12 12.62
CA ALA A 149 -17.92 -28.50 13.78
C ALA A 149 -17.48 -29.15 15.13
N GLN A 150 -16.21 -29.56 15.20
CA GLN A 150 -15.64 -30.17 16.40
C GLN A 150 -15.47 -29.14 17.51
N ALA A 151 -15.07 -27.91 17.18
CA ALA A 151 -14.92 -26.78 18.09
C ALA A 151 -15.52 -25.52 17.43
N PRO A 152 -16.12 -24.60 18.20
CA PRO A 152 -16.69 -23.37 17.66
C PRO A 152 -15.58 -22.44 17.14
N ILE A 153 -15.26 -22.52 15.85
CA ILE A 153 -14.24 -21.68 15.22
C ILE A 153 -14.81 -20.81 14.10
N ALA A 154 -14.35 -19.57 14.02
CA ALA A 154 -14.57 -18.70 12.87
C ALA A 154 -13.24 -18.43 12.18
N VAL A 155 -13.16 -18.64 10.86
CA VAL A 155 -11.97 -18.33 10.06
C VAL A 155 -12.32 -17.20 9.09
N VAL A 156 -11.71 -16.04 9.30
CA VAL A 156 -11.85 -14.85 8.44
C VAL A 156 -10.53 -14.64 7.70
N GLY A 157 -10.52 -14.91 6.40
CA GLY A 157 -9.38 -14.55 5.55
C GLY A 157 -9.55 -13.15 4.96
N VAL A 158 -8.48 -12.38 4.89
CA VAL A 158 -8.44 -11.06 4.23
C VAL A 158 -7.39 -11.12 3.12
N THR A 159 -7.76 -10.75 1.90
CA THR A 159 -6.82 -10.72 0.77
C THR A 159 -7.17 -9.63 -0.24
N CYS A 160 -6.18 -9.24 -1.04
CA CYS A 160 -6.38 -8.42 -2.23
C CYS A 160 -6.49 -9.20 -3.55
N ARG A 161 -6.16 -10.50 -3.59
CA ARG A 161 -6.32 -11.32 -4.80
C ARG A 161 -7.77 -11.72 -5.01
N LEU A 162 -8.29 -11.46 -6.22
CA LEU A 162 -9.65 -11.86 -6.62
C LEU A 162 -9.75 -13.37 -6.90
N ASP A 163 -8.68 -13.95 -7.45
CA ASP A 163 -8.51 -15.34 -7.88
C ASP A 163 -7.97 -16.26 -6.77
N VAL A 164 -8.02 -15.83 -5.51
CA VAL A 164 -7.52 -16.56 -4.34
C VAL A 164 -8.09 -17.98 -4.20
N LEU A 165 -9.30 -18.27 -4.70
CA LEU A 165 -9.87 -19.63 -4.69
C LEU A 165 -9.22 -20.59 -5.67
N GLU A 166 -8.46 -20.08 -6.65
CA GLU A 166 -7.72 -20.89 -7.61
C GLU A 166 -6.37 -21.34 -7.03
N LEU A 167 -5.85 -20.57 -6.06
CA LEU A 167 -4.65 -20.96 -5.31
C LEU A 167 -4.90 -22.14 -4.38
N LEU A 168 -6.14 -22.32 -3.90
CA LEU A 168 -6.46 -23.39 -2.97
C LEU A 168 -6.43 -24.75 -3.67
N GLU A 169 -5.72 -25.72 -3.07
CA GLU A 169 -5.76 -27.11 -3.51
C GLU A 169 -7.20 -27.64 -3.45
N LYS A 170 -7.54 -28.59 -4.34
CA LYS A 170 -8.90 -29.18 -4.41
C LYS A 170 -9.42 -29.67 -3.04
N ARG A 171 -8.55 -30.27 -2.23
CA ARG A 171 -8.89 -30.78 -0.89
C ARG A 171 -9.16 -29.69 0.16
N VAL A 172 -8.57 -28.52 0.01
CA VAL A 172 -8.76 -27.35 0.89
C VAL A 172 -9.99 -26.58 0.44
N LYS A 173 -10.10 -26.34 -0.88
CA LYS A 173 -11.24 -25.67 -1.51
C LYS A 173 -12.57 -26.36 -1.20
N SER A 174 -12.60 -27.70 -1.24
CA SER A 174 -13.80 -28.50 -0.90
C SER A 174 -14.29 -28.31 0.55
N ARG A 175 -13.38 -27.96 1.47
CA ARG A 175 -13.69 -27.74 2.89
C ARG A 175 -14.07 -26.30 3.22
N PHE A 176 -13.81 -25.37 2.30
CA PHE A 176 -14.17 -23.97 2.46
C PHE A 176 -15.68 -23.79 2.25
N SER A 177 -16.31 -22.92 3.02
CA SER A 177 -17.76 -22.65 2.94
C SER A 177 -18.23 -21.96 1.65
N HIS A 178 -17.29 -21.62 0.75
CA HIS A 178 -17.50 -20.83 -0.46
C HIS A 178 -18.10 -19.43 -0.22
N ARG A 179 -18.06 -18.91 1.01
CA ARG A 179 -18.55 -17.57 1.34
C ARG A 179 -17.48 -16.52 1.09
N GLN A 180 -17.70 -15.70 0.04
CA GLN A 180 -16.85 -14.57 -0.28
C GLN A 180 -17.59 -13.26 -0.12
N ILE A 181 -16.94 -12.30 0.54
CA ILE A 181 -17.41 -10.93 0.67
C ILE A 181 -16.49 -10.06 -0.19
N HIS A 182 -17.02 -9.53 -1.28
CA HIS A 182 -16.29 -8.62 -2.15
C HIS A 182 -16.47 -7.17 -1.72
N LEU A 183 -15.39 -6.54 -1.29
CA LEU A 183 -15.31 -5.11 -0.96
C LEU A 183 -14.78 -4.34 -2.16
N LEU A 184 -15.68 -4.07 -3.11
CA LEU A 184 -15.39 -3.25 -4.28
C LEU A 184 -15.88 -1.82 -4.03
N SER A 185 -14.95 -0.87 -3.97
CA SER A 185 -15.28 0.55 -3.89
C SER A 185 -15.95 0.98 -5.21
N SER A 186 -17.24 1.28 -5.14
CA SER A 186 -18.04 1.77 -6.28
C SER A 186 -18.65 3.14 -5.97
N LEU A 187 -17.85 4.00 -5.35
CA LEU A 187 -18.25 5.37 -5.05
C LEU A 187 -18.39 6.17 -6.35
N ASN A 188 -19.52 6.87 -6.48
CA ASN A 188 -19.68 7.92 -7.48
C ASN A 188 -18.99 9.20 -6.97
N PHE A 189 -18.65 10.15 -7.85
CA PHE A 189 -17.98 11.39 -7.44
C PHE A 189 -18.78 12.18 -6.38
N THR A 190 -20.09 12.30 -6.52
CA THR A 190 -20.96 12.93 -5.52
C THR A 190 -20.85 12.26 -4.15
N GLN A 191 -20.84 10.93 -4.11
CA GLN A 191 -20.67 10.17 -2.86
C GLN A 191 -19.26 10.31 -2.29
N TYR A 192 -18.25 10.45 -3.15
CA TYR A 192 -16.90 10.72 -2.74
C TYR A 192 -16.81 12.09 -2.06
N LEU A 193 -17.37 13.14 -2.66
CA LEU A 193 -17.46 14.47 -2.06
C LEU A 193 -18.16 14.43 -0.69
N GLU A 194 -19.33 13.79 -0.59
CA GLU A 194 -20.03 13.61 0.69
C GLU A 194 -19.12 13.00 1.77
N ARG A 195 -18.26 12.03 1.41
CA ARG A 195 -17.32 11.39 2.34
C ARG A 195 -16.17 12.30 2.73
N VAL A 196 -15.65 13.10 1.80
CA VAL A 196 -14.64 14.13 2.10
C VAL A 196 -15.21 15.12 3.12
N TRP A 197 -16.41 15.64 2.87
CA TRP A 197 -17.07 16.58 3.76
C TRP A 197 -17.35 15.94 5.12
N THR A 198 -17.88 14.72 5.16
CA THR A 198 -18.12 14.02 6.43
C THR A 198 -16.84 13.82 7.25
N GLN A 199 -15.69 13.64 6.60
CA GLN A 199 -14.40 13.48 7.31
C GLN A 199 -13.79 14.80 7.78
N LEU A 200 -14.05 15.90 7.08
CA LEU A 200 -13.60 17.23 7.48
C LEU A 200 -14.52 17.86 8.53
N SER A 201 -15.81 17.51 8.53
CA SER A 201 -16.78 18.05 9.48
C SER A 201 -16.58 17.53 10.89
N LEU A 202 -16.75 18.41 11.88
CA LEU A 202 -16.73 18.06 13.30
C LEU A 202 -18.10 17.55 13.74
N PRO A 203 -18.16 16.48 14.56
CA PRO A 203 -19.42 15.91 15.05
C PRO A 203 -20.08 16.82 16.10
N ASP A 204 -21.40 16.70 16.26
CA ASP A 204 -22.18 17.48 17.26
C ASP A 204 -21.77 17.19 18.71
N SER A 205 -21.09 16.06 18.95
CA SER A 205 -20.51 15.69 20.24
C SER A 205 -19.22 16.45 20.57
N PHE A 206 -18.73 17.31 19.68
CA PHE A 206 -17.52 18.09 19.91
C PHE A 206 -17.70 19.10 21.07
N PRO A 207 -16.74 19.23 22.00
CA PRO A 207 -16.92 20.03 23.21
C PRO A 207 -17.22 21.52 22.97
N ASP A 208 -16.56 22.15 21.98
CA ASP A 208 -16.80 23.55 21.64
C ASP A 208 -17.74 23.68 20.44
N LYS A 209 -19.02 23.88 20.74
CA LYS A 209 -20.06 24.01 19.72
C LYS A 209 -19.89 25.25 18.84
N LYS A 210 -19.34 26.34 19.35
CA LYS A 210 -19.15 27.57 18.56
C LYS A 210 -18.06 27.34 17.52
N PHE A 211 -16.93 26.79 17.96
CA PHE A 211 -15.86 26.42 17.05
C PHE A 211 -16.32 25.37 16.03
N ALA A 212 -17.08 24.35 16.44
CA ALA A 212 -17.59 23.35 15.50
C ALA A 212 -18.50 23.94 14.42
N GLN A 213 -19.36 24.91 14.78
CA GLN A 213 -20.21 25.61 13.83
C GLN A 213 -19.39 26.50 12.88
N GLU A 214 -18.44 27.27 13.41
CA GLU A 214 -17.55 28.13 12.62
C GLU A 214 -16.66 27.31 11.67
N TRP A 215 -16.14 26.17 12.15
CA TRP A 215 -15.37 25.23 11.36
C TRP A 215 -16.22 24.64 10.24
N ASN A 216 -17.37 24.01 10.57
CA ASN A 216 -18.24 23.37 9.59
C ASN A 216 -18.80 24.35 8.55
N ALA A 217 -19.01 25.62 8.92
CA ALA A 217 -19.37 26.68 7.99
C ALA A 217 -18.18 27.18 7.14
N GLY A 218 -16.97 27.13 7.68
CA GLY A 218 -15.72 27.51 7.01
C GLY A 218 -15.06 26.40 6.20
N THR A 219 -15.54 25.16 6.28
CA THR A 219 -15.00 24.01 5.55
C THR A 219 -15.25 24.17 4.06
N LEU A 220 -14.26 24.71 3.33
CA LEU A 220 -14.13 24.76 1.87
C LEU A 220 -15.48 24.76 1.11
N CYS A 221 -16.31 25.78 1.33
CA CYS A 221 -17.59 25.90 0.60
C CYS A 221 -17.36 25.92 -0.92
N GLU A 222 -18.05 25.02 -1.63
CA GLU A 222 -18.37 24.98 -3.08
C GLU A 222 -17.47 25.78 -4.05
N ASP A 223 -16.16 25.76 -3.85
CA ASP A 223 -15.20 26.40 -4.75
C ASP A 223 -14.92 25.44 -5.91
N LYS A 224 -15.08 25.92 -7.15
CA LYS A 224 -14.78 25.13 -8.36
C LYS A 224 -13.36 24.61 -8.36
N SER A 225 -12.40 25.38 -7.82
CA SER A 225 -11.00 24.95 -7.73
C SER A 225 -10.81 23.74 -6.80
N VAL A 226 -11.58 23.67 -5.70
CA VAL A 226 -11.58 22.55 -4.76
C VAL A 226 -12.22 21.32 -5.42
N GLU A 227 -13.33 21.51 -6.12
CA GLU A 227 -14.00 20.43 -6.85
C GLU A 227 -13.10 19.83 -7.94
N GLU A 228 -12.40 20.66 -8.71
CA GLU A 228 -11.45 20.20 -9.74
C GLU A 228 -10.30 19.38 -9.15
N VAL A 229 -9.76 19.79 -8.00
CA VAL A 229 -8.70 19.05 -7.29
C VAL A 229 -9.22 17.70 -6.80
N LEU A 230 -10.41 17.67 -6.18
CA LEU A 230 -11.04 16.45 -5.69
C LEU A 230 -11.44 15.52 -6.85
N GLN A 231 -11.88 16.07 -7.98
CA GLN A 231 -12.19 15.33 -9.20
C GLN A 231 -10.93 14.70 -9.79
N ARG A 232 -9.81 15.45 -9.84
CA ARG A 232 -8.51 14.92 -10.26
C ARG A 232 -8.07 13.79 -9.34
N HIS A 233 -8.18 13.97 -8.02
CA HIS A 233 -7.86 12.92 -7.05
C HIS A 233 -8.71 11.67 -7.26
N PHE A 234 -10.03 11.83 -7.39
CA PHE A 234 -10.97 10.73 -7.60
C PHE A 234 -10.72 9.97 -8.91
N ASN A 235 -10.28 10.66 -9.96
CA ASN A 235 -9.93 10.05 -11.24
C ASN A 235 -8.62 9.25 -11.16
N SER A 236 -7.65 9.72 -10.37
CA SER A 236 -6.37 9.03 -10.16
C SER A 236 -6.46 7.86 -9.18
N SER A 237 -7.18 8.03 -8.08
CA SER A 237 -7.23 7.07 -6.98
C SER A 237 -8.59 7.07 -6.28
N LYS A 238 -9.14 5.87 -6.05
CA LYS A 238 -10.45 5.67 -5.38
C LYS A 238 -10.31 4.96 -4.03
N ASP A 239 -9.10 4.84 -3.52
CA ASP A 239 -8.81 4.25 -2.21
C ASP A 239 -8.92 5.30 -1.09
N PHE A 240 -9.28 4.86 0.11
CA PHE A 240 -9.44 5.78 1.24
C PHE A 240 -8.11 6.29 1.79
N ARG A 241 -7.02 5.56 1.58
CA ARG A 241 -5.70 5.91 2.12
C ARG A 241 -5.12 7.13 1.41
N SER A 242 -5.22 7.19 0.09
CA SER A 242 -4.82 8.37 -0.69
C SER A 242 -5.66 9.60 -0.32
N LEU A 243 -6.97 9.44 -0.07
CA LEU A 243 -7.83 10.51 0.43
C LEU A 243 -7.36 11.00 1.82
N HIS A 244 -7.13 10.08 2.77
CA HIS A 244 -6.66 10.44 4.11
C HIS A 244 -5.31 11.17 4.07
N MET A 245 -4.40 10.78 3.17
CA MET A 245 -3.14 11.48 2.97
C MET A 245 -3.36 12.92 2.49
N LEU A 246 -4.23 13.12 1.49
CA LEU A 246 -4.58 14.45 0.99
C LEU A 246 -5.17 15.35 2.09
N LEU A 247 -6.16 14.82 2.84
CA LEU A 247 -6.79 15.56 3.92
C LEU A 247 -5.83 15.84 5.08
N MET A 248 -4.97 14.89 5.44
CA MET A 248 -3.95 15.08 6.48
C MET A 248 -2.96 16.20 6.09
N LEU A 249 -2.49 16.22 4.84
CA LEU A 249 -1.61 17.29 4.35
C LEU A 249 -2.29 18.65 4.30
N CYS A 250 -3.61 18.68 4.06
CA CYS A 250 -4.40 19.90 4.12
C CYS A 250 -4.55 20.39 5.57
N LEU A 251 -4.93 19.49 6.48
CA LEU A 251 -5.16 19.78 7.90
C LEU A 251 -3.88 20.14 8.66
N SER A 252 -2.73 19.62 8.26
CA SER A 252 -1.44 19.93 8.91
C SER A 252 -1.03 21.41 8.80
N ARG A 253 -1.67 22.17 7.89
CA ARG A 253 -1.44 23.61 7.71
C ARG A 253 -2.32 24.49 8.60
N VAL A 254 -3.34 23.90 9.22
CA VAL A 254 -4.19 24.60 10.18
C VAL A 254 -3.36 24.89 11.42
N SER A 255 -3.32 26.16 11.80
CA SER A 255 -2.55 26.64 12.95
C SER A 255 -3.33 27.73 13.69
N VAL A 256 -2.87 28.14 14.87
CA VAL A 256 -3.50 29.23 15.63
C VAL A 256 -3.58 30.52 14.82
N ALA A 257 -2.60 30.78 13.94
CA ALA A 257 -2.60 31.94 13.05
C ALA A 257 -3.48 31.77 11.80
N LYS A 258 -3.80 30.53 11.41
CA LYS A 258 -4.64 30.18 10.25
C LYS A 258 -5.62 29.07 10.67
N PRO A 259 -6.74 29.43 11.33
CA PRO A 259 -7.65 28.46 11.94
C PRO A 259 -8.59 27.78 10.93
N THR A 260 -8.69 28.30 9.69
CA THR A 260 -9.58 27.77 8.65
C THR A 260 -8.80 27.20 7.48
N ILE A 261 -9.38 26.19 6.83
CA ILE A 261 -8.84 25.59 5.61
C ILE A 261 -9.21 26.47 4.43
N LYS A 262 -8.21 26.90 3.64
CA LYS A 262 -8.45 27.66 2.40
C LYS A 262 -8.29 26.77 1.16
N PRO A 263 -8.94 27.11 0.02
CA PRO A 263 -8.76 26.39 -1.24
C PRO A 263 -7.29 26.24 -1.67
N ALA A 264 -6.47 27.27 -1.40
CA ALA A 264 -5.03 27.24 -1.65
C ALA A 264 -4.29 26.13 -0.88
N ASP A 265 -4.75 25.79 0.34
CA ASP A 265 -4.15 24.73 1.15
C ASP A 265 -4.41 23.37 0.51
N LEU A 266 -5.62 23.14 -0.01
CA LEU A 266 -5.96 21.89 -0.70
C LEU A 266 -5.20 21.77 -2.03
N LEU A 267 -5.09 22.85 -2.80
CA LEU A 267 -4.32 22.89 -4.04
C LEU A 267 -2.86 22.50 -3.80
N GLU A 268 -2.25 23.09 -2.79
CA GLU A 268 -0.85 22.84 -2.47
C GLU A 268 -0.66 21.45 -1.81
N ALA A 269 -1.65 20.93 -1.07
CA ALA A 269 -1.64 19.54 -0.61
C ALA A 269 -1.72 18.55 -1.79
N SER A 270 -2.58 18.84 -2.77
CA SER A 270 -2.67 18.07 -4.00
C SER A 270 -1.36 18.08 -4.78
N ARG A 271 -0.69 19.23 -4.90
CA ARG A 271 0.63 19.32 -5.55
C ARG A 271 1.64 18.41 -4.88
N MET A 272 1.68 18.34 -3.55
CA MET A 272 2.56 17.43 -2.81
C MET A 272 2.22 15.96 -3.04
N CYS A 273 0.92 15.59 -3.06
CA CYS A 273 0.50 14.21 -3.33
C CYS A 273 0.85 13.74 -4.74
N PHE A 274 0.75 14.62 -5.74
CA PHE A 274 1.01 14.31 -7.15
C PHE A 274 2.40 14.77 -7.61
N ALA A 275 3.28 15.15 -6.68
CA ALA A 275 4.63 15.57 -7.02
C ALA A 275 5.41 14.40 -7.59
N ASP A 276 6.02 14.61 -8.76
CA ASP A 276 6.90 13.63 -9.36
C ASP A 276 8.25 13.63 -8.63
N ALA A 277 8.51 12.56 -7.88
CA ALA A 277 9.75 12.39 -7.13
C ALA A 277 10.98 12.39 -8.05
N THR A 278 10.88 11.77 -9.23
CA THR A 278 11.99 11.69 -10.18
C THR A 278 12.32 13.05 -10.78
N ALA A 279 11.31 13.82 -11.18
CA ALA A 279 11.49 15.20 -11.65
C ALA A 279 12.07 16.10 -10.55
N ASN A 280 11.63 15.94 -9.30
CA ASN A 280 12.16 16.70 -8.17
C ASN A 280 13.63 16.37 -7.88
N MET A 281 14.06 15.11 -8.04
CA MET A 281 15.47 14.73 -7.88
C MET A 281 16.37 15.45 -8.91
N LEU A 282 15.87 15.70 -10.13
CA LEU A 282 16.63 16.42 -11.17
C LEU A 282 16.99 17.85 -10.76
N HIS A 283 16.19 18.49 -9.92
CA HIS A 283 16.49 19.83 -9.39
C HIS A 283 17.65 19.85 -8.38
N GLY A 284 17.97 18.70 -7.78
CA GLY A 284 19.05 18.54 -6.81
C GLY A 284 20.37 18.04 -7.40
N LEU A 285 20.41 17.74 -8.71
CA LEU A 285 21.63 17.32 -9.38
C LEU A 285 22.67 18.45 -9.41
N SER A 286 23.93 18.11 -9.63
CA SER A 286 24.97 19.09 -9.98
C SER A 286 24.88 19.48 -11.46
N ILE A 287 25.53 20.59 -11.83
CA ILE A 287 25.57 21.02 -13.24
C ILE A 287 26.24 19.97 -14.14
N LEU A 288 27.26 19.26 -13.63
CA LEU A 288 27.91 18.18 -14.38
C LEU A 288 26.92 17.03 -14.65
N GLU A 289 26.22 16.58 -13.63
CA GLU A 289 25.21 15.51 -13.75
C GLU A 289 24.07 15.93 -14.68
N LEU A 290 23.59 17.16 -14.58
CA LEU A 290 22.61 17.72 -15.49
C LEU A 290 23.10 17.72 -16.94
N CYS A 291 24.36 18.09 -17.18
CA CYS A 291 24.96 18.01 -18.51
C CYS A 291 25.06 16.57 -19.03
N LEU A 292 25.39 15.61 -18.17
CA LEU A 292 25.38 14.19 -18.54
C LEU A 292 23.96 13.71 -18.88
N VAL A 293 22.94 14.12 -18.12
CA VAL A 293 21.53 13.82 -18.44
C VAL A 293 21.13 14.40 -19.80
N ILE A 294 21.54 15.63 -20.13
CA ILE A 294 21.29 16.23 -21.45
C ILE A 294 21.98 15.43 -22.56
N ALA A 295 23.25 15.04 -22.38
CA ALA A 295 23.99 14.20 -23.34
C ALA A 295 23.31 12.84 -23.53
N ILE A 296 22.91 12.19 -22.43
CA ILE A 296 22.22 10.90 -22.45
C ILE A 296 20.91 11.01 -23.21
N LYS A 297 20.10 12.03 -22.92
CA LYS A 297 18.82 12.23 -23.60
C LYS A 297 19.00 12.53 -25.08
N HIS A 298 19.98 13.36 -25.46
CA HIS A 298 20.31 13.59 -26.87
C HIS A 298 20.70 12.30 -27.59
N LEU A 299 21.54 11.45 -26.97
CA LEU A 299 21.84 10.13 -27.53
C LEU A 299 20.59 9.25 -27.65
N ASN A 300 19.73 9.27 -26.64
CA ASN A 300 18.48 8.50 -26.65
C ASN A 300 17.53 8.95 -27.77
N ASP A 301 17.46 10.26 -28.04
CA ASP A 301 16.65 10.84 -29.12
C ASP A 301 17.26 10.54 -30.51
N VAL A 302 18.58 10.64 -30.66
CA VAL A 302 19.29 10.36 -31.93
C VAL A 302 19.27 8.89 -32.30
N TYR A 303 19.36 8.00 -31.31
CA TYR A 303 19.41 6.54 -31.50
C TYR A 303 18.12 5.83 -31.11
N GLU A 304 16.98 6.54 -31.09
CA GLU A 304 15.63 5.97 -30.90
C GLU A 304 15.47 5.01 -29.69
N GLY A 305 16.10 5.33 -28.56
CA GLY A 305 15.99 4.52 -27.34
C GLY A 305 16.99 3.36 -27.20
N GLU A 306 17.96 3.24 -28.11
CA GLU A 306 19.03 2.26 -28.00
C GLU A 306 19.92 2.49 -26.75
N PRO A 307 20.44 1.42 -26.12
CA PRO A 307 21.23 1.55 -24.90
C PRO A 307 22.59 2.21 -25.18
N PHE A 308 23.07 2.97 -24.20
CA PHE A 308 24.33 3.73 -24.29
C PHE A 308 25.32 3.27 -23.21
N ASN A 309 26.61 3.54 -23.42
CA ASN A 309 27.64 3.36 -22.40
C ASN A 309 28.25 4.70 -21.98
N LEU A 310 29.09 4.70 -20.94
CA LEU A 310 29.73 5.91 -20.42
C LEU A 310 30.58 6.61 -21.49
N GLN A 311 31.26 5.85 -22.35
CA GLN A 311 32.14 6.43 -23.38
C GLN A 311 31.33 7.19 -24.46
N MET A 312 30.16 6.68 -24.86
CA MET A 312 29.26 7.37 -25.78
C MET A 312 28.77 8.69 -25.18
N VAL A 313 28.33 8.67 -23.93
CA VAL A 313 27.87 9.86 -23.19
C VAL A 313 29.00 10.88 -23.05
N HIS A 314 30.19 10.42 -22.69
CA HIS A 314 31.35 11.28 -22.51
C HIS A 314 31.79 11.92 -23.84
N ASN A 315 31.75 11.20 -24.95
CA ASN A 315 32.02 11.75 -26.27
C ASN A 315 31.00 12.84 -26.64
N GLU A 316 29.73 12.65 -26.35
CA GLU A 316 28.69 13.65 -26.60
C GLU A 316 28.87 14.88 -25.71
N PHE A 317 29.21 14.69 -24.44
CA PHE A 317 29.58 15.76 -23.52
C PHE A 317 30.80 16.55 -24.00
N LYS A 318 31.83 15.88 -24.53
CA LYS A 318 32.99 16.57 -25.14
C LYS A 318 32.63 17.40 -26.35
N LYS A 319 31.71 16.96 -27.21
CA LYS A 319 31.24 17.77 -28.34
C LYS A 319 30.64 19.10 -27.87
N PHE A 320 29.92 19.10 -26.75
CA PHE A 320 29.45 20.33 -26.12
C PHE A 320 30.60 21.21 -25.62
N LEU A 321 31.59 20.64 -24.93
CA LEU A 321 32.78 21.37 -24.46
C LEU A 321 33.57 22.02 -25.60
N HIS A 322 33.78 21.31 -26.71
CA HIS A 322 34.55 21.80 -27.86
C HIS A 322 33.88 22.95 -28.61
N ARG A 323 32.55 23.05 -28.56
CA ARG A 323 31.80 24.16 -29.18
C ARG A 323 32.04 25.50 -28.48
N LYS A 324 32.50 25.51 -27.21
CA LYS A 324 32.79 26.73 -26.45
C LYS A 324 34.17 26.66 -25.78
N SER A 325 35.17 27.30 -26.38
CA SER A 325 36.59 27.24 -25.98
C SER A 325 36.94 27.73 -24.57
N ASN A 326 36.00 28.32 -23.81
CA ASN A 326 36.18 28.78 -22.42
C ASN A 326 35.21 28.07 -21.46
N SER A 327 35.24 26.75 -21.44
CA SER A 327 34.31 25.98 -20.61
C SER A 327 34.83 25.80 -19.18
N MET A 328 34.12 26.35 -18.19
CA MET A 328 34.29 26.02 -16.76
C MET A 328 34.00 24.55 -16.43
N TYR A 329 33.62 23.74 -17.43
CA TYR A 329 33.14 22.37 -17.28
C TYR A 329 34.16 21.32 -17.77
N ASN A 330 35.45 21.69 -17.85
CA ASN A 330 36.52 20.73 -18.19
C ASN A 330 36.87 19.86 -16.98
N PHE A 331 36.04 18.85 -16.71
CA PHE A 331 36.23 17.91 -15.60
C PHE A 331 37.10 16.73 -16.02
N GLU A 332 37.92 16.21 -15.10
CA GLU A 332 38.71 15.01 -15.34
C GLU A 332 37.82 13.75 -15.45
N GLN A 333 38.28 12.75 -16.20
CA GLN A 333 37.59 11.48 -16.42
C GLN A 333 37.08 10.81 -15.11
N PRO A 334 37.85 10.77 -14.00
CA PRO A 334 37.36 10.17 -12.75
C PRO A 334 36.18 10.93 -12.14
N VAL A 335 36.09 12.25 -12.35
CA VAL A 335 34.99 13.09 -11.86
C VAL A 335 33.71 12.81 -12.66
N VAL A 336 33.83 12.72 -13.99
CA VAL A 336 32.71 12.36 -14.89
C VAL A 336 32.21 10.94 -14.58
N MET A 337 33.12 10.01 -14.33
CA MET A 337 32.76 8.64 -13.94
C MET A 337 31.99 8.62 -12.62
N LYS A 338 32.42 9.36 -11.59
CA LYS A 338 31.70 9.47 -10.32
C LYS A 338 30.31 10.10 -10.48
N ALA A 339 30.17 11.13 -11.31
CA ALA A 339 28.88 11.74 -11.61
C ALA A 339 27.95 10.74 -12.31
N PHE A 340 28.47 9.94 -13.24
CA PHE A 340 27.69 8.89 -13.90
C PHE A 340 27.30 7.74 -12.94
N GLU A 341 28.21 7.30 -12.08
CA GLU A 341 27.91 6.33 -11.02
C GLU A 341 26.85 6.85 -10.05
N HIS A 342 26.86 8.16 -9.73
CA HIS A 342 25.84 8.77 -8.90
C HIS A 342 24.47 8.80 -9.61
N LEU A 343 24.40 9.13 -10.90
CA LEU A 343 23.16 9.03 -11.69
C LEU A 343 22.58 7.61 -11.69
N GLN A 344 23.44 6.59 -11.72
CA GLN A 344 23.04 5.19 -11.60
C GLN A 344 22.52 4.85 -10.19
N GLN A 345 23.17 5.37 -9.14
CA GLN A 345 22.70 5.20 -7.76
C GLN A 345 21.34 5.86 -7.51
N LEU A 346 21.04 6.96 -8.21
CA LEU A 346 19.74 7.63 -8.19
C LEU A 346 18.68 6.95 -9.08
N GLU A 347 19.01 5.83 -9.72
CA GLU A 347 18.13 5.08 -10.65
C GLU A 347 17.60 5.91 -11.83
N LEU A 348 18.25 7.04 -12.15
CA LEU A 348 17.97 7.86 -13.34
C LEU A 348 18.48 7.18 -14.63
N ILE A 349 19.44 6.29 -14.46
CA ILE A 349 19.91 5.35 -15.47
C ILE A 349 20.00 3.95 -14.87
N ARG A 350 19.70 2.93 -15.66
CA ARG A 350 19.74 1.53 -15.23
C ARG A 350 20.52 0.66 -16.22
N PRO A 351 21.27 -0.35 -15.75
CA PRO A 351 21.92 -1.30 -16.65
C PRO A 351 20.88 -2.12 -17.41
N VAL A 352 21.22 -2.53 -18.63
CA VAL A 352 20.38 -3.46 -19.40
C VAL A 352 20.48 -4.86 -18.79
N ASP A 353 19.32 -5.45 -18.48
CA ASP A 353 19.21 -6.79 -17.88
C ASP A 353 20.05 -7.82 -18.64
N GLY A 354 20.89 -8.59 -17.91
CA GLY A 354 21.70 -9.69 -18.45
C GLY A 354 23.20 -9.40 -18.65
N SER A 355 23.70 -8.19 -18.36
CA SER A 355 25.08 -7.79 -18.71
C SER A 355 26.04 -7.50 -17.55
N SER A 356 25.60 -7.60 -16.28
CA SER A 356 26.36 -7.07 -15.13
C SER A 356 27.55 -7.90 -14.62
N ALA A 357 27.71 -9.17 -14.99
CA ALA A 357 28.66 -10.03 -14.25
C ALA A 357 30.13 -9.96 -14.73
N LYS A 358 30.42 -9.44 -15.95
CA LYS A 358 31.78 -9.54 -16.54
C LYS A 358 32.24 -8.33 -17.38
N VAL A 359 31.46 -7.27 -17.49
CA VAL A 359 31.81 -6.11 -18.34
C VAL A 359 32.48 -5.02 -17.50
N GLN A 360 33.53 -4.38 -18.04
CA GLN A 360 34.14 -3.20 -17.41
C GLN A 360 33.09 -2.09 -17.28
N ARG A 361 33.09 -1.39 -16.14
CA ARG A 361 32.05 -0.39 -15.79
C ARG A 361 31.82 0.68 -16.85
N GLU A 362 32.87 1.12 -17.54
CA GLU A 362 32.80 2.14 -18.59
C GLU A 362 32.04 1.70 -19.85
N TYR A 363 32.01 0.40 -20.11
CA TYR A 363 31.41 -0.21 -21.30
C TYR A 363 30.08 -0.90 -21.00
N GLN A 364 29.61 -0.83 -19.75
CA GLN A 364 28.33 -1.35 -19.38
C GLN A 364 27.22 -0.55 -20.07
N LEU A 365 26.31 -1.27 -20.73
CA LEU A 365 25.17 -0.70 -21.42
C LEU A 365 24.09 -0.31 -20.42
N MET A 366 23.64 0.93 -20.52
CA MET A 366 22.64 1.57 -19.67
C MET A 366 21.45 2.06 -20.49
N ARG A 367 20.32 2.26 -19.83
CA ARG A 367 19.11 2.88 -20.35
C ARG A 367 18.69 4.04 -19.46
N LEU A 368 18.17 5.09 -20.10
CA LEU A 368 17.54 6.22 -19.43
C LEU A 368 16.18 5.79 -18.87
N THR A 369 15.86 6.18 -17.63
CA THR A 369 14.55 5.90 -17.00
C THR A 369 13.62 7.11 -17.00
N LEU A 370 14.11 8.25 -17.49
CA LEU A 370 13.42 9.54 -17.49
C LEU A 370 12.68 9.80 -18.81
N ASP A 371 11.51 10.41 -18.69
CA ASP A 371 10.73 10.90 -19.83
C ASP A 371 11.21 12.29 -20.29
N HIS A 372 10.96 12.59 -21.56
CA HIS A 372 11.29 13.89 -22.16
C HIS A 372 10.68 15.06 -21.37
N SER A 373 9.42 14.94 -20.95
CA SER A 373 8.71 15.98 -20.20
C SER A 373 9.36 16.27 -18.85
N GLN A 374 9.81 15.24 -18.14
CA GLN A 374 10.47 15.38 -16.83
C GLN A 374 11.79 16.15 -16.96
N ILE A 375 12.58 15.86 -17.98
CA ILE A 375 13.86 16.53 -18.23
C ILE A 375 13.62 17.99 -18.63
N MET A 376 12.62 18.27 -19.47
CA MET A 376 12.28 19.64 -19.89
C MET A 376 11.78 20.48 -18.71
N ASP A 377 10.85 19.95 -17.92
CA ASP A 377 10.34 20.62 -16.72
C ASP A 377 11.47 20.87 -15.71
N ALA A 378 12.37 19.89 -15.56
CA ALA A 378 13.52 20.00 -14.68
C ALA A 378 14.42 21.17 -15.09
N LEU A 379 14.78 21.26 -16.37
CA LEU A 379 15.66 22.30 -16.91
C LEU A 379 15.06 23.71 -16.84
N GLN A 380 13.74 23.83 -17.01
CA GLN A 380 13.05 25.12 -16.90
C GLN A 380 13.07 25.65 -15.47
N LYS A 381 12.81 24.80 -14.48
CA LYS A 381 12.70 25.18 -13.06
C LYS A 381 14.02 25.03 -12.28
N TYR A 382 15.09 24.54 -12.91
CA TYR A 382 16.38 24.34 -12.24
C TYR A 382 16.96 25.67 -11.70
N PRO A 383 17.33 25.73 -10.41
CA PRO A 383 17.81 26.96 -9.78
C PRO A 383 19.16 27.38 -10.36
N GLN A 384 19.26 28.62 -10.85
CA GLN A 384 20.51 29.22 -11.35
C GLN A 384 21.23 28.38 -12.45
N CYS A 385 20.48 27.63 -13.27
CA CYS A 385 21.10 26.86 -14.36
C CYS A 385 21.82 27.81 -15.36
N PRO A 386 23.12 27.57 -15.65
CA PRO A 386 23.89 28.39 -16.59
C PRO A 386 23.22 28.49 -17.97
N THR A 387 23.25 29.68 -18.56
CA THR A 387 22.60 29.97 -19.85
C THR A 387 23.11 29.07 -20.97
N ASP A 388 24.41 28.72 -20.95
CA ASP A 388 25.02 27.84 -21.95
C ASP A 388 24.44 26.42 -21.91
N VAL A 389 24.16 25.89 -20.72
CA VAL A 389 23.57 24.56 -20.54
C VAL A 389 22.11 24.56 -21.00
N LYS A 390 21.35 25.63 -20.69
CA LYS A 390 19.97 25.79 -21.21
C LYS A 390 19.93 25.87 -22.72
N GLN A 391 20.82 26.66 -23.34
CA GLN A 391 20.90 26.79 -24.80
C GLN A 391 21.26 25.45 -25.45
N TRP A 392 22.21 24.72 -24.86
CA TRP A 392 22.56 23.41 -25.37
C TRP A 392 21.40 22.41 -25.29
N ALA A 393 20.72 22.34 -24.15
CA ALA A 393 19.54 21.50 -24.00
C ALA A 393 18.46 21.83 -25.05
N MET A 394 18.14 23.11 -25.25
CA MET A 394 17.16 23.52 -26.28
C MET A 394 17.61 23.13 -27.69
N SER A 395 18.90 23.23 -28.01
CA SER A 395 19.44 22.83 -29.32
C SER A 395 19.52 21.31 -29.52
N ALA A 396 19.71 20.56 -28.44
CA ALA A 396 19.87 19.11 -28.46
C ALA A 396 18.52 18.39 -28.51
N PHE A 397 17.44 19.06 -28.10
CA PHE A 397 16.09 18.48 -28.05
C PHE A 397 15.14 19.07 -29.11
N GLY A 398 15.64 20.02 -29.91
CA GLY A 398 14.87 20.77 -30.90
C GLY A 398 14.73 20.08 -32.24
#